data_AF-A0A4U0QVK9-F1
#
_entry.id   AF-A0A4U0QVK9-F1
#
_cell.length_a   1.000
_cell.length_b   1.000
_cell.length_c   1.000
_cell.angle_alpha   90.00
_cell.angle_beta   90.00
_cell.angle_gamma   90.00
#
_symmetry.space_group_name_H-M   'P 1'
#
loop_
_entity.id
_entity.type
_entity.pdbx_description
1 polymer ?
#
loop_
_entity_poly.entity_id
_entity_poly.type
_entity_poly.pdbx_seq_one_letter_code
_entity_poly.pdbx_strand_id
1 'polypeptide(L)'
;MIRYAILDDQGIVVGLGDALTADDMIGSVPDGHTVTGMGDDEYPVPMAEYLGADEQFHPLPPRPGPWARWQGVEWIDPRTPSDMQAALYAARDATFLDKSDLLTRMFLAGLFDAENVLIASQGEIPPTLEPALQSMPAEAQVIARIKWRSDTVISRVNPVIVLAAAALGVTDEQMDAIFGVTVPA
;
A
#
# COMPACT_ATOMS: atom_id res chain seq x y z
N MET A 1 -28.09 28.83 -17.08
CA MET A 1 -27.67 27.69 -16.25
C MET A 1 -26.16 27.78 -16.19
N ILE A 2 -25.60 27.96 -15.01
CA ILE A 2 -24.17 28.17 -14.78
C ILE A 2 -23.56 26.78 -14.57
N ARG A 3 -22.68 26.35 -15.46
CA ARG A 3 -21.86 25.16 -15.22
C ARG A 3 -20.70 25.56 -14.32
N TYR A 4 -20.32 24.74 -13.35
CA TYR A 4 -19.23 25.05 -12.44
C TYR A 4 -18.37 23.83 -12.12
N ALA A 5 -17.13 24.08 -11.75
CA ALA A 5 -16.19 23.08 -11.24
C ALA A 5 -15.97 23.27 -9.74
N ILE A 6 -15.94 22.17 -9.01
CA ILE A 6 -15.53 22.12 -7.60
C ILE A 6 -14.05 21.82 -7.56
N LEU A 7 -13.29 22.68 -6.91
CA LEU A 7 -11.85 22.61 -6.75
C LEU A 7 -11.51 22.21 -5.32
N ASP A 8 -10.54 21.31 -5.13
CA ASP A 8 -9.96 21.07 -3.81
C ASP A 8 -9.10 22.27 -3.35
N ASP A 9 -8.50 22.14 -2.16
CA ASP A 9 -7.60 23.14 -1.58
C ASP A 9 -6.32 23.39 -2.41
N GLN A 10 -6.08 22.57 -3.43
CA GLN A 10 -4.95 22.67 -4.35
C GLN A 10 -5.36 23.16 -5.75
N GLY A 11 -6.63 23.52 -5.95
CA GLY A 11 -7.14 24.01 -7.24
C GLY A 11 -7.42 22.91 -8.27
N ILE A 12 -7.52 21.64 -7.84
CA ILE A 12 -7.81 20.51 -8.73
C ILE A 12 -9.31 20.30 -8.84
N VAL A 13 -9.83 20.15 -10.06
CA VAL A 13 -11.24 19.83 -10.31
C VAL A 13 -11.57 18.43 -9.77
N VAL A 14 -12.35 18.37 -8.70
CA VAL A 14 -12.82 17.13 -8.05
C VAL A 14 -14.30 16.85 -8.30
N GLY A 15 -15.03 17.82 -8.87
CA GLY A 15 -16.45 17.66 -9.18
C GLY A 15 -16.93 18.70 -10.19
N LEU A 16 -18.08 18.42 -10.80
CA LEU A 16 -18.76 19.31 -11.74
C LEU A 16 -20.23 19.43 -11.34
N GLY A 17 -20.84 20.58 -11.59
CA GLY A 17 -22.26 20.79 -11.34
C GLY A 17 -22.88 21.85 -12.23
N ASP A 18 -24.20 21.95 -12.15
CA ASP A 18 -25.01 22.94 -12.86
C ASP A 18 -25.90 23.66 -11.84
N ALA A 19 -25.94 24.99 -11.91
CA ALA A 19 -26.72 25.83 -11.02
C ALA A 19 -27.57 26.85 -11.80
N LEU A 20 -28.68 27.29 -11.20
CA LEU A 20 -29.53 28.33 -11.80
C LEU A 20 -29.04 29.74 -11.45
N THR A 21 -28.44 29.89 -10.27
CA THR A 21 -27.88 31.15 -9.76
C THR A 21 -26.48 30.95 -9.18
N ALA A 22 -25.74 32.05 -8.97
CA ALA A 22 -24.42 32.01 -8.33
C ALA A 22 -24.49 31.58 -6.85
N ASP A 23 -25.59 31.91 -6.16
CA ASP A 23 -25.80 31.51 -4.76
C ASP A 23 -26.01 29.99 -4.64
N ASP A 24 -26.71 29.36 -5.59
CA ASP A 24 -26.88 27.89 -5.64
C ASP A 24 -25.54 27.17 -5.90
N MET A 25 -24.68 27.76 -6.74
CA MET A 25 -23.34 27.26 -7.03
C MET A 25 -22.46 27.28 -5.77
N ILE A 26 -22.43 28.41 -5.04
CA ILE A 26 -21.66 28.55 -3.80
C ILE A 26 -22.22 27.64 -2.70
N GLY A 27 -23.54 27.52 -2.59
CA GLY A 27 -24.19 26.67 -1.60
C GLY A 27 -23.98 25.16 -1.79
N SER A 28 -23.52 24.75 -2.98
CA SER A 28 -23.27 23.35 -3.34
C SER A 28 -21.82 22.91 -3.07
N VAL A 29 -20.98 23.78 -2.52
CA VAL A 29 -19.56 23.53 -2.24
C VAL A 29 -19.42 22.74 -0.93
N PRO A 30 -18.81 21.54 -0.95
CA PRO A 30 -18.45 20.84 0.29
C PRO A 30 -17.40 21.62 1.09
N ASP A 31 -17.42 21.48 2.42
CA ASP A 31 -16.42 22.13 3.28
C ASP A 31 -14.98 21.83 2.80
N GLY A 32 -14.14 22.87 2.77
CA GLY A 32 -12.75 22.77 2.31
C GLY A 32 -12.54 22.82 0.80
N HIS A 33 -13.58 23.05 0.01
CA HIS A 33 -13.49 23.19 -1.45
C HIS A 33 -13.77 24.63 -1.90
N THR A 34 -13.42 24.95 -3.14
CA THR A 34 -13.83 26.18 -3.81
C THR A 34 -14.58 25.85 -5.09
N VAL A 35 -15.30 26.82 -5.65
CA VAL A 35 -15.97 26.64 -6.96
C VAL A 35 -15.60 27.78 -7.90
N THR A 36 -15.48 27.44 -9.17
CA THR A 36 -15.33 28.42 -10.24
C THR A 36 -16.39 28.18 -11.31
N GLY A 37 -16.99 29.27 -11.79
CA GLY A 37 -17.91 29.21 -12.92
C GLY A 37 -17.13 28.85 -14.19
N MET A 38 -17.74 27.99 -15.01
CA MET A 38 -17.22 27.60 -16.32
C MET A 38 -17.95 28.41 -17.39
N GLY A 39 -17.21 28.94 -18.36
CA GLY A 39 -17.81 29.58 -19.54
C GLY A 39 -18.67 28.61 -20.35
N ASP A 40 -19.57 29.13 -21.19
CA ASP A 40 -20.55 28.33 -21.96
C ASP A 40 -19.92 27.27 -22.90
N ASP A 41 -18.60 27.35 -23.17
CA ASP A 41 -17.81 26.41 -23.98
C ASP A 41 -16.63 25.77 -23.22
N GLU A 42 -16.55 25.90 -21.90
CA GLU A 42 -15.48 25.30 -21.09
C GLU A 42 -15.84 23.87 -20.66
N TYR A 43 -15.09 22.91 -21.19
CA TYR A 43 -15.10 21.52 -20.74
C TYR A 43 -13.80 21.26 -19.98
N PRO A 44 -13.80 21.22 -18.63
CA PRO A 44 -12.61 20.85 -17.88
C PRO A 44 -12.28 19.40 -18.19
N VAL A 45 -11.32 19.22 -19.08
CA VAL A 45 -10.64 17.95 -19.30
C VAL A 45 -9.79 17.71 -18.04
N PRO A 46 -9.74 16.49 -17.48
CA PRO A 46 -8.74 16.14 -16.47
C PRO A 46 -7.37 16.63 -16.96
N MET A 47 -6.77 17.57 -16.25
CA MET A 47 -5.73 18.43 -16.82
C MET A 47 -4.58 17.59 -17.38
N ALA A 48 -4.39 17.66 -18.70
CA ALA A 48 -3.21 17.16 -19.39
C ALA A 48 -2.10 18.23 -19.49
N GLU A 49 -2.40 19.46 -19.06
CA GLU A 49 -1.53 20.65 -19.21
C GLU A 49 -1.57 21.52 -17.95
N TYR A 50 -0.52 22.32 -17.69
CA TYR A 50 -0.41 23.30 -16.60
C TYR A 50 -0.01 24.68 -17.17
N LEU A 51 -0.40 25.78 -16.50
CA LEU A 51 0.01 27.13 -16.88
C LEU A 51 1.42 27.43 -16.34
N GLY A 52 2.37 27.63 -17.24
CA GLY A 52 3.76 27.97 -16.92
C GLY A 52 3.93 29.44 -16.52
N ALA A 53 5.11 29.77 -15.99
CA ALA A 53 5.47 31.15 -15.61
C ALA A 53 5.61 32.10 -16.83
N ASP A 54 5.63 31.55 -18.03
CA ASP A 54 5.61 32.25 -19.32
C ASP A 54 4.18 32.55 -19.81
N GLU A 55 3.17 32.30 -18.97
CA GLU A 55 1.74 32.44 -19.29
C GLU A 55 1.30 31.52 -20.44
N GLN A 56 2.03 30.42 -20.71
CA GLN A 56 1.67 29.41 -21.71
C GLN A 56 1.25 28.09 -21.06
N PHE A 57 0.40 27.33 -21.73
CA PHE A 57 0.02 25.97 -21.31
C PHE A 57 1.09 24.97 -21.77
N HIS A 58 1.53 24.12 -20.84
CA HIS A 58 2.53 23.08 -21.06
C HIS A 58 1.97 21.71 -20.67
N PRO A 59 2.32 20.62 -21.37
CA PRO A 59 1.87 19.29 -20.98
C PRO A 59 2.38 18.92 -19.57
N LEU A 60 1.48 18.37 -18.75
CA LEU A 60 1.83 17.80 -17.45
C LEU A 60 2.76 16.59 -17.67
N PRO A 61 3.91 16.52 -16.97
CA PRO A 61 4.73 15.32 -16.98
C PRO A 61 3.92 14.10 -16.54
N PRO A 62 4.24 12.89 -17.03
CA PRO A 62 3.58 11.66 -16.58
C PRO A 62 3.58 11.55 -15.06
N ARG A 63 2.41 11.32 -14.46
CA ARG A 63 2.26 11.20 -13.02
C ARG A 63 3.04 9.97 -12.52
N PRO A 64 4.01 10.12 -11.59
CA PRO A 64 4.82 9.00 -11.10
C PRO A 64 4.00 7.89 -10.44
N GLY A 65 2.90 8.25 -9.77
CA GLY A 65 1.97 7.32 -9.15
C GLY A 65 0.78 8.02 -8.49
N PRO A 66 -0.19 7.26 -7.97
CA PRO A 66 -1.44 7.79 -7.41
C PRO A 66 -1.28 8.65 -6.14
N TRP A 67 -0.10 8.60 -5.50
CA TRP A 67 0.31 9.43 -4.37
C TRP A 67 0.80 10.82 -4.78
N ALA A 68 1.35 10.94 -5.99
CA ALA A 68 2.07 12.13 -6.41
C ALA A 68 1.09 13.29 -6.53
N ARG A 69 1.43 14.43 -5.93
CA ARG A 69 0.65 15.68 -6.03
C ARG A 69 1.43 16.69 -6.86
N TRP A 70 0.75 17.38 -7.77
CA TRP A 70 1.37 18.43 -8.57
C TRP A 70 1.49 19.71 -7.74
N GLN A 71 2.66 20.35 -7.74
CA GLN A 71 2.91 21.60 -7.03
C GLN A 71 3.19 22.78 -7.99
N GLY A 72 2.68 22.72 -9.22
CA GLY A 72 2.84 23.78 -10.22
C GLY A 72 4.08 23.63 -11.10
N VAL A 73 5.17 23.05 -10.59
CA VAL A 73 6.41 22.85 -11.34
C VAL A 73 6.92 21.39 -11.34
N GLU A 74 6.57 20.62 -10.32
CA GLU A 74 6.98 19.23 -10.19
C GLU A 74 5.93 18.37 -9.46
N TRP A 75 6.10 17.06 -9.59
CA TRP A 75 5.38 16.07 -8.79
C TRP A 75 6.09 15.89 -7.45
N ILE A 76 5.37 16.10 -6.35
CA ILE A 76 5.87 15.87 -4.99
C ILE A 76 5.21 14.64 -4.36
N ASP A 77 5.92 13.99 -3.43
CA ASP A 77 5.31 13.05 -2.50
C ASP A 77 4.87 13.80 -1.23
N PRO A 78 3.56 14.00 -1.01
CA PRO A 78 3.08 14.66 0.19
C PRO A 78 3.14 13.76 1.43
N ARG A 79 3.38 12.44 1.25
CA ARG A 79 3.36 11.47 2.35
C ARG A 79 4.54 11.71 3.27
N THR A 80 4.28 11.71 4.57
CA THR A 80 5.34 11.76 5.58
C THR A 80 6.01 10.38 5.71
N PRO A 81 7.21 10.30 6.32
CA PRO A 81 7.81 9.00 6.66
C PRO A 81 6.89 8.12 7.50
N SER A 82 6.04 8.72 8.35
CA SER A 82 5.05 7.99 9.15
C SER A 82 3.96 7.38 8.28
N ASP A 83 3.49 8.10 7.25
CA ASP A 83 2.47 7.60 6.32
C ASP A 83 3.01 6.44 5.49
N MET A 84 4.26 6.55 5.03
CA MET A 84 4.94 5.48 4.29
C MET A 84 5.10 4.23 5.17
N GLN A 85 5.49 4.41 6.43
CA GLN A 85 5.62 3.31 7.39
C GLN A 85 4.28 2.64 7.68
N ALA A 86 3.22 3.43 7.85
CA ALA A 86 1.86 2.93 8.05
C ALA A 86 1.37 2.15 6.83
N ALA A 87 1.64 2.64 5.62
CA ALA A 87 1.31 1.95 4.37
C ALA A 87 2.06 0.61 4.25
N LEU A 88 3.34 0.57 4.63
CA LEU A 88 4.12 -0.68 4.66
C LEU A 88 3.55 -1.69 5.65
N TYR A 89 3.20 -1.27 6.87
CA TYR A 89 2.59 -2.17 7.85
C TYR A 89 1.22 -2.68 7.38
N ALA A 90 0.38 -1.82 6.81
CA ALA A 90 -0.89 -2.22 6.23
C ALA A 90 -0.69 -3.22 5.08
N ALA A 91 0.31 -3.02 4.23
CA ALA A 91 0.63 -3.95 3.15
C ALA A 91 1.10 -5.32 3.70
N ARG A 92 1.94 -5.33 4.74
CA ARG A 92 2.37 -6.58 5.39
C ARG A 92 1.20 -7.32 6.02
N ASP A 93 0.32 -6.63 6.74
CA ASP A 93 -0.87 -7.22 7.36
C ASP A 93 -1.84 -7.81 6.34
N ALA A 94 -1.95 -7.18 5.17
CA ALA A 94 -2.79 -7.63 4.06
C ALA A 94 -2.16 -8.74 3.21
N THR A 95 -0.88 -9.10 3.45
CA THR A 95 -0.16 -10.08 2.62
C THR A 95 -0.19 -11.47 3.24
N PHE A 96 -0.60 -12.44 2.42
CA PHE A 96 -0.69 -13.84 2.78
C PHE A 96 -0.17 -14.70 1.65
N LEU A 97 0.30 -15.89 1.99
CA LEU A 97 0.64 -16.94 1.04
C LEU A 97 0.04 -18.27 1.48
N ASP A 98 -0.30 -19.10 0.51
CA ASP A 98 -0.51 -20.52 0.81
C ASP A 98 0.78 -21.11 1.36
N LYS A 99 0.65 -21.99 2.34
CA LYS A 99 1.80 -22.59 3.02
C LYS A 99 2.72 -23.31 2.04
N SER A 100 2.18 -24.00 1.03
CA SER A 100 2.98 -24.65 0.00
C SER A 100 3.86 -23.64 -0.74
N ASP A 101 3.29 -22.51 -1.14
CA ASP A 101 3.98 -21.45 -1.88
C ASP A 101 5.04 -20.79 -1.00
N LEU A 102 4.72 -20.55 0.27
CA LEU A 102 5.69 -20.04 1.24
C LEU A 102 6.90 -20.96 1.36
N LEU A 103 6.68 -22.27 1.57
CA LEU A 103 7.77 -23.24 1.71
C LEU A 103 8.60 -23.36 0.42
N THR A 104 7.96 -23.34 -0.75
CA THR A 104 8.66 -23.31 -2.04
C THR A 104 9.52 -22.04 -2.18
N ARG A 105 8.99 -20.87 -1.83
CA ARG A 105 9.77 -19.62 -1.91
C ARG A 105 10.91 -19.57 -0.90
N MET A 106 10.71 -20.07 0.32
CA MET A 106 11.77 -20.18 1.32
C MET A 106 12.89 -21.13 0.89
N PHE A 107 12.55 -22.24 0.23
CA PHE A 107 13.53 -23.15 -0.37
C PHE A 107 14.33 -22.47 -1.49
N LEU A 108 13.66 -21.81 -2.42
CA LEU A 108 14.30 -21.11 -3.53
C LEU A 108 15.18 -19.93 -3.06
N ALA A 109 14.82 -19.30 -1.95
CA ALA A 109 15.62 -18.27 -1.29
C ALA A 109 16.82 -18.85 -0.50
N GLY A 110 16.94 -20.18 -0.39
CA GLY A 110 18.00 -20.84 0.37
C GLY A 110 17.85 -20.73 1.89
N LEU A 111 16.68 -20.33 2.39
CA LEU A 111 16.42 -20.22 3.83
C LEU A 111 16.15 -21.58 4.46
N PHE A 112 15.46 -22.45 3.73
CA PHE A 112 15.28 -23.85 4.10
C PHE A 112 16.02 -24.73 3.10
N ASP A 113 16.64 -25.78 3.61
CA ASP A 113 17.09 -26.91 2.78
C ASP A 113 15.91 -27.86 2.48
N ALA A 114 16.18 -28.87 1.65
CA ALA A 114 15.17 -29.83 1.24
C ALA A 114 14.57 -30.63 2.42
N GLU A 115 15.37 -30.92 3.45
CA GLU A 115 14.92 -31.67 4.63
C GLU A 115 13.91 -30.85 5.45
N ASN A 116 14.24 -29.60 5.74
CA ASN A 116 13.36 -28.70 6.49
C ASN A 116 12.06 -28.42 5.73
N VAL A 117 12.09 -28.30 4.40
CA VAL A 117 10.88 -28.14 3.57
C VAL A 117 9.98 -29.37 3.67
N LEU A 118 10.54 -30.57 3.60
CA LEU A 118 9.76 -31.81 3.68
C LEU A 118 9.09 -31.95 5.05
N ILE A 119 9.81 -31.71 6.14
CA ILE A 119 9.26 -31.70 7.51
C ILE A 119 8.14 -30.66 7.62
N ALA A 120 8.42 -29.42 7.18
CA ALA A 120 7.43 -28.34 7.18
C ALA A 120 6.16 -28.67 6.39
N SER A 121 6.30 -29.34 5.24
CA SER A 121 5.19 -29.72 4.36
C SER A 121 4.23 -30.73 5.01
N GLN A 122 4.72 -31.51 5.97
CA GLN A 122 3.92 -32.47 6.74
C GLN A 122 3.17 -31.79 7.91
N GLY A 123 3.35 -30.48 8.09
CA GLY A 123 2.79 -29.71 9.20
C GLY A 123 3.60 -29.82 10.48
N GLU A 124 4.79 -30.42 10.44
CA GLU A 124 5.73 -30.48 11.55
C GLU A 124 6.60 -29.22 11.58
N ILE A 125 7.12 -28.86 12.76
CA ILE A 125 8.03 -27.73 12.91
C ILE A 125 9.43 -28.20 12.51
N PRO A 126 10.09 -27.54 11.55
CA PRO A 126 11.46 -27.89 11.17
C PRO A 126 12.43 -27.75 12.35
N PRO A 127 13.43 -28.63 12.50
CA PRO A 127 14.40 -28.56 13.59
C PRO A 127 15.14 -27.22 13.67
N THR A 128 15.33 -26.54 12.54
CA THR A 128 15.93 -25.20 12.47
C THR A 128 15.13 -24.13 13.20
N LEU A 129 13.81 -24.30 13.33
CA LEU A 129 12.92 -23.36 14.01
C LEU A 129 12.68 -23.69 15.49
N GLU A 130 13.05 -24.89 15.91
CA GLU A 130 12.81 -25.40 17.25
C GLU A 130 13.46 -24.55 18.36
N PRO A 131 14.74 -24.09 18.24
CA PRO A 131 15.33 -23.19 19.25
C PRO A 131 14.59 -21.86 19.37
N ALA A 132 14.12 -21.33 18.24
CA ALA A 132 13.36 -20.08 18.20
C ALA A 132 12.05 -20.24 18.97
N LEU A 133 11.32 -21.32 18.69
CA LEU A 133 10.08 -21.65 19.38
C LEU A 133 10.31 -21.83 20.89
N GLN A 134 11.37 -22.51 21.29
CA GLN A 134 11.71 -22.72 22.70
C GLN A 134 12.01 -21.43 23.47
N SER A 135 12.37 -20.35 22.78
CA SER A 135 12.56 -19.03 23.42
C SER A 135 11.24 -18.36 23.84
N MET A 136 10.10 -18.85 23.36
CA MET A 136 8.78 -18.33 23.71
C MET A 136 8.27 -18.91 25.04
N PRO A 137 7.31 -18.24 25.73
CA PRO A 137 6.57 -18.84 26.83
C PRO A 137 5.86 -20.14 26.42
N ALA A 138 5.79 -21.12 27.32
CA ALA A 138 5.28 -22.47 27.00
C ALA A 138 3.87 -22.46 26.36
N GLU A 139 2.97 -21.60 26.83
CA GLU A 139 1.63 -21.44 26.25
C GLU A 139 1.68 -20.96 24.79
N ALA A 140 2.55 -20.00 24.49
CA ALA A 140 2.74 -19.47 23.15
C ALA A 140 3.37 -20.52 22.21
N GLN A 141 4.24 -21.38 22.72
CA GLN A 141 4.79 -22.51 21.95
C GLN A 141 3.69 -23.46 21.49
N VAL A 142 2.76 -23.82 22.38
CA VAL A 142 1.63 -24.70 22.06
C VAL A 142 0.75 -24.07 20.98
N ILE A 143 0.38 -22.80 21.14
CA ILE A 143 -0.43 -22.06 20.15
C ILE A 143 0.28 -22.00 18.80
N ALA A 144 1.58 -21.68 18.79
CA ALA A 144 2.39 -21.64 17.58
C ALA A 144 2.44 -22.98 16.85
N ARG A 145 2.61 -24.10 17.57
CA ARG A 145 2.57 -25.45 16.96
C ARG A 145 1.21 -25.80 16.40
N ILE A 146 0.12 -25.46 17.10
CA ILE A 146 -1.24 -25.68 16.62
C ILE A 146 -1.46 -24.90 15.34
N LYS A 147 -1.23 -23.59 15.36
CA LYS A 147 -1.38 -22.70 14.20
C LYS A 147 -0.52 -23.14 13.03
N TRP A 148 0.76 -23.43 13.28
CA TRP A 148 1.62 -23.95 12.22
C TRP A 148 1.00 -25.20 11.62
N ARG A 149 0.56 -26.18 12.41
CA ARG A 149 0.00 -27.41 11.84
C ARG A 149 -1.32 -27.18 11.09
N SER A 150 -2.20 -26.30 11.56
CA SER A 150 -3.54 -26.10 11.01
C SER A 150 -3.62 -25.13 9.84
N ASP A 151 -2.77 -24.10 9.83
CA ASP A 151 -2.92 -22.98 8.91
C ASP A 151 -2.43 -23.37 7.52
N THR A 152 -3.33 -23.33 6.55
CA THR A 152 -3.03 -23.51 5.13
C THR A 152 -2.64 -22.20 4.46
N VAL A 153 -3.10 -21.08 5.01
CA VAL A 153 -2.79 -19.71 4.56
C VAL A 153 -2.01 -19.03 5.68
N ILE A 154 -0.83 -18.54 5.35
CA ILE A 154 0.10 -17.94 6.30
C ILE A 154 0.20 -16.44 6.02
N SER A 155 -0.05 -15.63 7.04
CA SER A 155 0.17 -14.19 6.99
C SER A 155 1.66 -13.85 7.08
N ARG A 156 2.09 -12.77 6.42
CA ARG A 156 3.43 -12.19 6.58
C ARG A 156 3.74 -11.81 8.03
N VAL A 157 2.72 -11.47 8.80
CA VAL A 157 2.83 -11.12 10.23
C VAL A 157 2.48 -12.29 11.16
N ASN A 158 2.42 -13.52 10.64
CA ASN A 158 2.22 -14.70 11.48
C ASN A 158 3.36 -14.80 12.51
N PRO A 159 3.08 -14.91 13.82
CA PRO A 159 4.11 -14.94 14.86
C PRO A 159 5.17 -16.01 14.67
N VAL A 160 4.81 -17.18 14.13
CA VAL A 160 5.76 -18.27 13.86
C VAL A 160 6.74 -17.88 12.75
N ILE A 161 6.25 -17.19 11.71
CA ILE A 161 7.08 -16.72 10.60
C ILE A 161 8.00 -15.59 11.04
N VAL A 162 7.50 -14.63 11.82
CA VAL A 162 8.32 -13.52 12.35
C VAL A 162 9.43 -14.07 13.24
N LEU A 163 9.12 -15.04 14.10
CA LEU A 163 10.10 -15.69 14.95
C LEU A 163 11.13 -16.50 14.14
N ALA A 164 10.67 -17.24 13.13
CA ALA A 164 11.53 -17.98 12.22
C ALA A 164 12.49 -17.06 11.46
N ALA A 165 11.99 -15.92 10.97
CA ALA A 165 12.80 -14.91 10.30
C ALA A 165 13.94 -14.43 11.20
N ALA A 166 13.61 -14.07 12.45
CA ALA A 166 14.59 -13.61 13.42
C ALA A 166 15.66 -14.68 13.73
N ALA A 167 15.25 -15.95 13.88
CA ALA A 167 16.18 -17.04 14.17
C ALA A 167 17.12 -17.39 13.00
N LEU A 168 16.63 -17.22 11.76
CA LEU A 168 17.39 -17.44 10.54
C LEU A 168 18.21 -16.21 10.12
N GLY A 169 18.10 -15.09 10.85
CA GLY A 169 18.78 -13.83 10.50
C GLY A 169 18.25 -13.18 9.22
N VAL A 170 16.99 -13.44 8.86
CA VAL A 170 16.34 -12.90 7.67
C VAL A 170 15.85 -11.48 7.96
N THR A 171 16.21 -10.53 7.10
CA THR A 171 15.75 -9.15 7.24
C THR A 171 14.28 -9.01 6.85
N ASP A 172 13.67 -7.92 7.30
CA ASP A 172 12.28 -7.62 7.01
C ASP A 172 12.02 -7.46 5.50
N GLU A 173 12.99 -6.89 4.77
CA GLU A 173 12.95 -6.71 3.31
C GLU A 173 13.04 -8.05 2.57
N GLN A 174 13.88 -8.97 3.04
CA GLN A 174 13.99 -10.31 2.47
C GLN A 174 12.69 -11.09 2.66
N MET A 175 12.08 -10.97 3.85
CA MET A 175 10.81 -11.61 4.13
C MET A 175 9.67 -10.98 3.33
N ASP A 176 9.69 -9.66 3.16
CA ASP A 176 8.75 -8.95 2.28
C ASP A 176 8.87 -9.42 0.82
N ALA A 177 10.09 -9.65 0.33
CA ALA A 177 10.32 -10.22 -1.00
C ALA A 177 9.77 -11.65 -1.14
N ILE A 178 9.91 -12.50 -0.11
CA ILE A 178 9.35 -13.86 -0.09
C ILE A 178 7.82 -13.80 -0.17
N PHE A 179 7.19 -12.95 0.65
CA PHE A 179 5.75 -12.78 0.67
C PHE A 179 5.21 -12.01 -0.54
N GLY A 180 6.08 -11.29 -1.27
CA GLY A 180 5.68 -10.43 -2.38
C GLY A 180 4.97 -9.16 -1.91
N VAL A 181 5.33 -8.65 -0.73
CA VAL A 181 4.78 -7.41 -0.19
C VAL A 181 5.18 -6.27 -1.14
N THR A 182 4.17 -5.61 -1.70
CA THR A 182 4.35 -4.41 -2.51
C THR A 182 3.70 -3.25 -1.78
N VAL A 183 4.49 -2.24 -1.43
CA VAL A 183 3.93 -0.97 -1.00
C VAL A 183 3.42 -0.28 -2.26
N PRO A 184 2.19 0.23 -2.30
CA PRO A 184 1.75 1.06 -3.40
C PRO A 184 2.77 2.19 -3.55
N ALA A 185 3.50 2.17 -4.67
CA ALA A 185 4.41 3.25 -5.03
C ALA A 185 3.59 4.51 -4.97
#